data_AF-A0A9N9ZHC9-F1
#
_entry.id   AF-A0A9N9ZHC9-F1
#
_cell.length_a   1.000
_cell.length_b   1.000
_cell.length_c   1.000
_cell.angle_alpha   90.00
_cell.angle_beta   90.00
_cell.angle_gamma   90.00
#
_symmetry.space_group_name_H-M   'P 1'
#
loop_
_entity.id
_entity.type
_entity.pdbx_description
1 polymer ?
#
loop_
_entity_poly.entity_id
_entity_poly.type
_entity_poly.pdbx_seq_one_letter_code
_entity_poly.pdbx_strand_id
1 'polypeptide(L)'
;MNTGTESESDRPVARFRPSCLQCQRLKKKCDRKRPQCSLCTRQNRTCLYDERSTYSDTVPSDSAPISDSRIEFSTQFRNEFPSVYFLDSVLFQRSGTKMQDAGSDLGATLSSLVGDISTNREFVALYFEFVHPWLPFLSKKRFLERVLNPLGTKQIGNMLLISSMKLVAENIVEDNTISPLYNSVKLALLRLEMAGNLDFRTLQAWIMVSLYELGHGIYPAAYLTIGTCVRYARALCIHLSVENSFQSSVHDELDREERRRSWWAILLLDHFVHLGCPAALGVNLQPTSDSILPIDDSIWDQGELSGAQLYRLYSPLTATMGRFCLTAQAAILLRKVFQHVNDTLNTDQFRHQEATALDNTIAALTQVSLEEGRFRGIGVCSPTTICFSARLLLHDEERRQRSGSLQRITGGSPPRHIVDEILASMLRLAQALASCGNCGAEQISPFCLEAMYRSGIIFAQRFASEGDEDAYESFKILKLGLEATSRRWKAGSKIISWISY
;
A
#
# COMPACT_ATOMS: atom_id res chain seq x y z
N MET A 1 2.36 69.35 -21.77
CA MET A 1 1.43 69.36 -20.62
C MET A 1 1.13 67.92 -20.25
N ASN A 2 1.38 67.55 -18.98
CA ASN A 2 0.79 66.37 -18.33
C ASN A 2 -0.74 66.39 -18.58
N THR A 3 -1.47 65.28 -18.61
CA THR A 3 -1.71 64.30 -17.53
C THR A 3 -2.60 63.18 -18.09
N GLY A 4 -2.57 61.98 -17.50
CA GLY A 4 -3.77 61.13 -17.46
C GLY A 4 -3.56 59.67 -17.79
N THR A 5 -3.19 58.90 -16.75
CA THR A 5 -3.39 57.46 -16.60
C THR A 5 -4.84 57.05 -16.77
N GLU A 6 -5.13 55.90 -17.40
CA GLU A 6 -6.17 54.98 -16.91
C GLU A 6 -6.08 53.57 -17.53
N SER A 7 -6.29 52.61 -16.65
CA SER A 7 -6.29 51.14 -16.73
C SER A 7 -6.94 50.48 -17.95
N GLU A 8 -6.24 49.51 -18.54
CA GLU A 8 -6.81 48.50 -19.44
C GLU A 8 -7.45 47.39 -18.58
N SER A 9 -8.73 47.58 -18.20
CA SER A 9 -9.59 46.55 -17.60
C SER A 9 -10.62 46.03 -18.61
N ASP A 10 -10.88 44.73 -18.55
CA ASP A 10 -12.00 43.98 -19.13
C ASP A 10 -12.27 44.06 -20.64
N ARG A 11 -11.87 42.99 -21.36
CA ARG A 11 -12.56 42.57 -22.59
C ARG A 11 -13.67 41.57 -22.23
N PRO A 12 -14.97 41.93 -22.32
CA PRO A 12 -16.03 40.97 -22.06
C PRO A 12 -16.14 39.95 -23.19
N VAL A 13 -16.08 38.67 -22.83
CA VAL A 13 -16.34 37.53 -23.71
C VAL A 13 -17.74 37.67 -24.32
N ALA A 14 -17.82 37.77 -25.65
CA ALA A 14 -19.09 37.90 -26.38
C ALA A 14 -19.95 36.64 -26.20
N ARG A 15 -20.96 36.70 -25.31
CA ARG A 15 -21.93 35.63 -25.10
C ARG A 15 -22.80 35.43 -26.34
N PHE A 16 -22.78 34.21 -26.88
CA PHE A 16 -23.60 33.80 -28.03
C PHE A 16 -25.09 33.91 -27.68
N ARG A 17 -25.83 34.76 -28.41
CA ARG A 17 -27.29 34.90 -28.25
C ARG A 17 -28.02 34.07 -29.30
N PRO A 18 -28.89 33.11 -28.91
CA PRO A 18 -29.60 32.28 -29.87
C PRO A 18 -30.66 33.06 -30.65
N SER A 19 -30.89 32.65 -31.90
CA SER A 19 -32.00 33.13 -32.74
C SER A 19 -33.36 32.71 -32.14
N CYS A 20 -34.45 33.44 -32.40
CA CYS A 20 -35.77 33.04 -31.89
C CYS A 20 -36.24 31.69 -32.48
N LEU A 21 -37.07 30.96 -31.74
CA LEU A 21 -37.56 29.62 -32.09
C LEU A 21 -38.29 29.61 -33.44
N GLN A 22 -38.99 30.69 -33.78
CA GLN A 22 -39.73 30.77 -35.05
C GLN A 22 -38.80 30.95 -36.25
N CYS A 23 -37.75 31.78 -36.12
CA CYS A 23 -36.73 31.91 -37.17
C CYS A 23 -35.88 30.65 -37.29
N GLN A 24 -35.63 29.95 -36.19
CA GLN A 24 -34.95 28.64 -36.20
C GLN A 24 -35.78 27.60 -36.96
N ARG A 25 -37.08 27.46 -36.64
CA ARG A 25 -37.99 26.53 -37.34
C ARG A 25 -38.10 26.81 -38.84
N LEU A 26 -38.16 28.09 -39.21
CA LEU A 26 -38.24 28.52 -40.62
C LEU A 26 -36.87 28.54 -41.34
N LYS A 27 -35.77 28.27 -40.62
CA LYS A 27 -34.38 28.40 -41.11
C LYS A 27 -34.11 29.74 -41.82
N LYS A 28 -34.65 30.83 -41.27
CA LYS A 28 -34.43 32.21 -41.77
C LYS A 28 -33.57 33.01 -40.80
N LYS A 29 -32.84 34.00 -41.33
CA LYS A 29 -31.93 34.84 -40.54
C LYS A 29 -32.71 35.68 -39.53
N CYS A 30 -32.36 35.58 -38.24
CA CYS A 30 -32.95 36.33 -37.14
C CYS A 30 -32.03 37.49 -36.75
N ASP A 31 -32.58 38.69 -36.60
CA ASP A 31 -31.86 39.88 -36.12
C ASP A 31 -31.81 39.98 -34.58
N ARG A 32 -32.47 39.05 -33.87
CA ARG A 32 -32.35 38.82 -32.42
C ARG A 32 -32.78 39.99 -31.52
N LYS A 33 -33.57 40.94 -32.03
CA LYS A 33 -34.17 42.02 -31.22
C LYS A 33 -35.21 41.43 -30.26
N ARG A 34 -35.31 42.00 -29.05
CA ARG A 34 -36.32 41.68 -28.03
C ARG A 34 -37.27 42.89 -27.87
N PRO A 35 -38.58 42.68 -27.65
CA PRO A 35 -39.25 41.40 -27.38
C PRO A 35 -39.52 40.54 -28.63
N GLN A 36 -39.57 41.13 -29.82
CA GLN A 36 -39.76 40.40 -31.08
C GLN A 36 -38.69 40.76 -32.12
N CYS A 37 -38.28 39.78 -32.92
CA CYS A 37 -37.36 39.99 -34.03
C CYS A 37 -38.10 40.63 -35.22
N SER A 38 -37.40 41.42 -36.03
CA SER A 38 -38.03 42.21 -37.10
C SER A 38 -38.75 41.34 -38.14
N LEU A 39 -38.27 40.11 -38.37
CA LEU A 39 -38.91 39.17 -39.29
C LEU A 39 -40.26 38.68 -38.76
N CYS A 40 -40.33 38.33 -37.48
CA CYS A 40 -41.57 37.86 -36.85
C CYS A 40 -42.60 38.98 -36.75
N THR A 41 -42.17 40.21 -36.44
CA THR A 41 -43.06 41.39 -36.43
C THR A 41 -43.64 41.66 -37.80
N ARG A 42 -42.82 41.67 -38.86
CA ARG A 42 -43.31 41.91 -40.24
C ARG A 42 -44.27 40.85 -40.75
N GLN A 43 -44.10 39.59 -40.34
CA GLN A 43 -44.97 38.50 -40.75
C GLN A 43 -46.15 38.27 -39.79
N ASN A 44 -46.31 39.14 -38.79
CA ASN A 44 -47.31 39.03 -37.74
C ASN A 44 -47.35 37.64 -37.08
N ARG A 45 -46.16 37.09 -36.78
CA ARG A 45 -45.98 35.77 -36.15
C ARG A 45 -45.46 35.93 -34.72
N THR A 46 -45.91 35.06 -33.84
CA THR A 46 -45.44 35.02 -32.45
C THR A 46 -43.94 34.72 -32.39
N CYS A 47 -43.16 35.68 -31.87
CA CYS A 47 -41.72 35.55 -31.72
C CYS A 47 -41.38 35.11 -30.30
N LEU A 48 -40.92 33.87 -30.14
CA LEU A 48 -40.52 33.31 -28.85
C LEU A 48 -39.04 32.98 -28.84
N TYR A 49 -38.33 33.39 -27.81
CA TYR A 49 -36.97 32.94 -27.50
C TYR A 49 -37.05 31.91 -26.39
N ASP A 50 -36.19 30.88 -26.44
CA ASP A 50 -36.12 29.88 -25.37
C ASP A 50 -35.49 30.53 -24.12
N GLU A 51 -36.28 30.65 -23.05
CA GLU A 51 -35.88 31.29 -21.79
C GLU A 51 -35.02 30.38 -20.90
N ARG A 52 -34.76 29.13 -21.32
CA ARG A 52 -33.86 28.20 -20.60
C ARG A 52 -32.36 28.56 -20.68
N SER A 53 -32.00 29.71 -21.26
CA SER A 53 -30.61 30.21 -21.32
C SER A 53 -30.39 31.57 -20.66
N THR A 54 -31.25 31.95 -19.72
CA THR A 54 -31.04 33.09 -18.81
C THR A 54 -30.79 32.60 -17.40
N TYR A 55 -29.51 32.41 -17.07
CA TYR A 55 -29.04 32.55 -15.69
C TYR A 55 -29.23 34.03 -15.31
N SER A 56 -30.13 34.31 -14.37
CA SER A 56 -30.03 35.40 -13.39
C SER A 56 -31.23 35.36 -12.44
N ASP A 57 -30.88 35.16 -11.16
CA ASP A 57 -31.42 35.81 -9.96
C ASP A 57 -32.87 36.29 -9.98
N THR A 58 -33.74 35.59 -9.25
CA THR A 58 -34.75 36.15 -8.33
C THR A 58 -35.52 35.01 -7.65
N VAL A 59 -35.59 35.05 -6.31
CA VAL A 59 -36.37 34.12 -5.48
C VAL A 59 -37.85 34.50 -5.58
N PRO A 60 -38.75 33.51 -5.77
CA PRO A 60 -39.96 33.48 -4.95
C PRO A 60 -40.20 32.12 -4.29
N SER A 61 -40.62 32.22 -3.04
CA SER A 61 -41.16 31.16 -2.18
C SER A 61 -42.35 30.45 -2.81
N ASP A 62 -42.27 29.12 -2.90
CA ASP A 62 -43.33 28.15 -2.59
C ASP A 62 -43.11 26.88 -3.40
N SER A 63 -42.25 26.02 -2.86
CA SER A 63 -42.28 24.60 -3.16
C SER A 63 -41.71 23.89 -1.94
N ALA A 64 -42.53 23.01 -1.36
CA ALA A 64 -42.26 22.21 -0.19
C ALA A 64 -40.81 21.68 -0.16
N PRO A 65 -40.18 21.61 1.02
CA PRO A 65 -38.83 21.09 1.12
C PRO A 65 -38.88 19.63 0.66
N ILE A 66 -38.32 19.37 -0.53
CA ILE A 66 -37.68 18.08 -0.75
C ILE A 66 -36.70 17.99 0.41
N SER A 67 -36.87 16.98 1.26
CA SER A 67 -35.90 16.61 2.29
C SER A 67 -34.65 16.10 1.58
N ASP A 68 -33.98 17.02 0.90
CA ASP A 68 -32.61 16.92 0.47
C ASP A 68 -31.86 16.99 1.79
N SER A 69 -31.65 15.83 2.40
CA SER A 69 -30.58 15.60 3.36
C SER A 69 -29.28 15.91 2.62
N ARG A 70 -29.06 17.19 2.32
CA ARG A 70 -27.79 17.75 1.92
C ARG A 70 -26.90 17.35 3.08
N ILE A 71 -26.05 16.37 2.83
CA ILE A 71 -24.87 16.16 3.64
C ILE A 71 -24.26 17.55 3.72
N GLU A 72 -24.37 18.19 4.88
CA GLU A 72 -23.71 19.44 5.19
C GLU A 72 -22.21 19.16 5.15
N PHE A 73 -21.64 19.08 3.94
CA PHE A 73 -20.23 19.21 3.73
C PHE A 73 -19.91 20.63 4.16
N SER A 74 -19.55 20.79 5.43
CA SER A 74 -19.00 22.03 5.93
C SER A 74 -17.81 22.43 5.05
N THR A 75 -18.02 23.49 4.28
CA THR A 75 -17.09 24.59 3.98
C THR A 75 -15.69 24.24 3.46
N GLN A 76 -15.48 24.48 2.16
CA GLN A 76 -14.22 24.95 1.56
C GLN A 76 -12.95 24.11 1.82
N PHE A 77 -12.92 22.85 1.38
CA PHE A 77 -11.63 22.19 1.12
C PHE A 77 -10.98 22.85 -0.10
N ARG A 78 -9.95 23.67 0.11
CA ARG A 78 -9.08 24.15 -0.96
C ARG A 78 -7.92 23.18 -1.09
N ASN A 79 -7.77 22.60 -2.28
CA ASN A 79 -6.56 21.91 -2.65
C ASN A 79 -5.54 22.96 -3.08
N GLU A 80 -4.50 23.15 -2.27
CA GLU A 80 -3.44 24.15 -2.52
C GLU A 80 -2.21 23.54 -3.18
N PHE A 81 -2.33 22.29 -3.68
CA PHE A 81 -1.22 21.61 -4.31
C PHE A 81 -0.83 22.30 -5.63
N PRO A 82 0.46 22.60 -5.84
CA PRO A 82 0.93 23.19 -7.09
C PRO A 82 0.87 22.14 -8.20
N SER A 83 -0.22 22.11 -8.97
CA SER A 83 -0.46 21.13 -10.04
C SER A 83 0.65 21.06 -11.09
N VAL A 84 1.41 22.16 -11.27
CA VAL A 84 2.63 22.21 -12.10
C VAL A 84 3.65 21.13 -11.71
N TYR A 85 3.67 20.65 -10.47
CA TYR A 85 4.49 19.51 -10.06
C TYR A 85 4.29 18.27 -10.96
N PHE A 86 3.03 17.96 -11.27
CA PHE A 86 2.66 16.82 -12.12
C PHE A 86 2.56 17.20 -13.61
N LEU A 87 2.14 18.42 -13.90
CA LEU A 87 1.92 18.87 -15.29
C LEU A 87 3.22 19.28 -15.99
N ASP A 88 4.19 19.84 -15.27
CA ASP A 88 5.51 20.27 -15.77
C ASP A 88 6.55 20.26 -14.64
N SER A 89 7.14 19.10 -14.38
CA SER A 89 8.12 18.90 -13.31
C SER A 89 9.40 19.74 -13.50
N VAL A 90 9.76 20.05 -14.75
CA VAL A 90 10.94 20.89 -15.07
C VAL A 90 10.66 22.34 -14.67
N LEU A 91 9.48 22.85 -15.00
CA LEU A 91 9.06 24.19 -14.59
C LEU A 91 8.96 24.30 -13.06
N PHE A 92 8.39 23.30 -12.39
CA PHE A 92 8.32 23.26 -10.92
C PHE A 92 9.72 23.32 -10.27
N GLN A 93 10.68 22.56 -10.80
CA GLN A 93 12.06 22.58 -10.31
C GLN A 93 12.73 23.95 -10.52
N ARG A 94 12.46 24.62 -11.65
CA ARG A 94 13.03 25.93 -11.98
C ARG A 94 12.37 27.08 -11.22
N SER A 95 11.08 26.98 -10.91
CA SER A 95 10.32 28.03 -10.23
C SER A 95 10.67 28.13 -8.74
N GLY A 96 11.37 27.14 -8.18
CA GLY A 96 11.67 27.09 -6.74
C GLY A 96 10.42 26.98 -5.87
N THR A 97 9.26 26.62 -6.46
CA THR A 97 8.01 26.45 -5.75
C THR A 97 8.17 25.32 -4.74
N LYS A 98 7.87 25.59 -3.47
CA LYS A 98 7.90 24.56 -2.43
C LYS A 98 6.52 23.92 -2.31
N MET A 99 6.50 22.63 -1.98
CA MET A 99 5.27 21.98 -1.50
C MET A 99 4.87 22.67 -0.18
N GLN A 100 3.60 23.03 -0.07
CA GLN A 100 3.04 23.62 1.15
C GLN A 100 2.47 22.52 2.03
N ASP A 101 2.55 22.72 3.35
CA ASP A 101 1.94 21.83 4.32
C ASP A 101 0.41 22.03 4.28
N ALA A 102 -0.31 20.99 3.86
CA ALA A 102 -1.77 21.01 3.78
C ALA A 102 -2.41 20.38 5.05
N GLY A 103 -3.68 20.71 5.31
CA GLY A 103 -4.47 20.06 6.37
C GLY A 103 -4.47 20.75 7.74
N SER A 104 -4.32 22.08 7.78
CA SER A 104 -4.38 22.86 9.04
C SER A 104 -5.67 22.63 9.85
N ASP A 105 -6.77 22.29 9.17
CA ASP A 105 -8.07 21.91 9.74
C ASP A 105 -8.04 20.60 10.53
N LEU A 106 -7.11 19.68 10.21
CA LEU A 106 -6.97 18.37 10.87
C LEU A 106 -6.14 18.43 12.15
N GLY A 107 -5.45 19.53 12.43
CA GLY A 107 -4.51 19.65 13.53
C GLY A 107 -5.14 19.35 14.90
N ALA A 108 -6.37 19.83 15.14
CA ALA A 108 -7.10 19.58 16.40
C ALA A 108 -7.50 18.11 16.56
N THR A 109 -8.06 17.51 15.51
CA THR A 109 -8.45 16.09 15.51
C THR A 109 -7.26 15.18 15.72
N LEU A 110 -6.17 15.39 14.98
CA LEU A 110 -4.95 14.58 15.11
C LEU A 110 -4.28 14.77 16.47
N SER A 111 -4.28 15.99 17.02
CA SER A 111 -3.78 16.23 18.38
C SER A 111 -4.55 15.41 19.42
N SER A 112 -5.87 15.30 19.26
CA SER A 112 -6.71 14.46 20.13
C SER A 112 -6.42 12.97 19.98
N LEU A 113 -6.10 12.49 18.77
CA LEU A 113 -5.78 11.08 18.52
C LEU A 113 -4.41 10.67 19.07
N VAL A 114 -3.42 11.58 18.95
CA VAL A 114 -2.08 11.41 19.51
C VAL A 114 -2.14 11.37 21.03
N GLY A 115 -2.89 12.26 21.66
CA GLY A 115 -2.96 12.33 23.12
C GLY A 115 -1.61 12.69 23.76
N ASP A 116 -1.37 12.19 24.97
CA ASP A 116 -0.22 12.55 25.80
C ASP A 116 1.08 11.82 25.43
N ILE A 117 2.22 12.48 25.67
CA ILE A 117 3.56 11.93 25.34
C ILE A 117 3.90 10.66 26.15
N SER A 118 3.42 10.56 27.40
CA SER A 118 3.66 9.39 28.25
C SER A 118 3.02 8.12 27.66
N THR A 119 1.76 8.22 27.20
CA THR A 119 1.07 7.12 26.52
C THR A 119 1.69 6.83 25.16
N ASN A 120 2.26 7.85 24.49
CA ASN A 120 3.01 7.64 23.25
C ASN A 120 4.25 6.76 23.41
N ARG A 121 4.99 6.90 24.52
CA ARG A 121 6.23 6.12 24.71
C ARG A 121 5.99 4.62 24.81
N GLU A 122 4.87 4.20 25.39
CA GLU A 122 4.53 2.79 25.57
C GLU A 122 4.32 2.10 24.23
N PHE A 123 3.40 2.57 23.40
CA PHE A 123 3.15 1.93 22.10
C PHE A 123 4.30 2.13 21.11
N VAL A 124 5.07 3.22 21.23
CA VAL A 124 6.29 3.39 20.43
C VAL A 124 7.32 2.32 20.77
N ALA A 125 7.49 2.00 22.07
CA ALA A 125 8.36 0.90 22.49
C ALA A 125 7.86 -0.44 21.91
N LEU A 126 6.56 -0.73 22.03
CA LEU A 126 5.93 -1.93 21.46
C LEU A 126 6.13 -2.05 19.95
N TYR A 127 5.99 -0.95 19.20
CA TYR A 127 6.24 -0.95 17.75
C TYR A 127 7.70 -1.32 17.43
N PHE A 128 8.66 -0.68 18.10
CA PHE A 128 10.08 -0.94 17.87
C PHE A 128 10.53 -2.31 18.37
N GLU A 129 9.80 -2.90 19.31
CA GLU A 129 10.04 -4.26 19.80
C GLU A 129 9.43 -5.33 18.90
N PHE A 130 8.20 -5.13 18.41
CA PHE A 130 7.42 -6.20 17.79
C PHE A 130 7.21 -6.09 16.29
N VAL A 131 7.26 -4.88 15.71
CA VAL A 131 6.98 -4.66 14.27
C VAL A 131 8.25 -4.29 13.52
N HIS A 132 9.01 -3.34 14.07
CA HIS A 132 10.26 -2.87 13.49
C HIS A 132 11.26 -4.00 13.17
N PRO A 133 11.44 -5.07 13.97
CA PRO A 133 12.43 -6.09 13.65
C PRO A 133 12.23 -6.81 12.31
N TRP A 134 11.00 -6.90 11.80
CA TRP A 134 10.69 -7.55 10.52
C TRP A 134 10.19 -6.57 9.44
N LEU A 135 9.83 -5.34 9.79
CA LEU A 135 9.54 -4.26 8.85
C LEU A 135 10.23 -2.93 9.26
N PRO A 136 11.57 -2.86 9.26
CA PRO A 136 12.34 -1.71 9.76
C PRO A 136 12.43 -0.58 8.74
N PHE A 137 11.31 0.05 8.38
CA PHE A 137 11.29 1.17 7.42
C PHE A 137 11.43 2.57 8.06
N LEU A 138 11.28 2.65 9.39
CA LEU A 138 11.48 3.88 10.16
C LEU A 138 12.84 3.89 10.83
N SER A 139 13.46 5.07 10.95
CA SER A 139 14.68 5.21 11.75
C SER A 139 14.32 5.36 13.22
N LYS A 140 14.70 4.39 14.05
CA LYS A 140 14.45 4.44 15.50
C LYS A 140 15.06 5.69 16.14
N LYS A 141 16.32 5.97 15.84
CA LYS A 141 17.05 7.15 16.34
C LYS A 141 16.32 8.45 16.01
N ARG A 142 16.01 8.69 14.73
CA ARG A 142 15.33 9.93 14.32
C ARG A 142 13.90 10.03 14.82
N PHE A 143 13.19 8.91 14.88
CA PHE A 143 11.82 8.91 15.37
C PHE A 143 11.79 9.40 16.81
N LEU A 144 12.67 8.88 17.66
CA LEU A 144 12.77 9.29 19.06
C LEU A 144 13.27 10.74 19.22
N GLU A 145 14.28 11.15 18.45
CA GLU A 145 14.91 12.48 18.57
C GLU A 145 14.09 13.62 17.95
N ARG A 146 13.34 13.36 16.87
CA ARG A 146 12.68 14.40 16.07
C ARG A 146 11.15 14.29 16.06
N VAL A 147 10.61 13.07 15.90
CA VAL A 147 9.16 12.86 15.73
C VAL A 147 8.46 12.85 17.09
N LEU A 148 9.01 12.14 18.07
CA LEU A 148 8.48 12.04 19.43
C LEU A 148 8.95 13.21 20.34
N ASN A 149 9.72 14.17 19.81
CA ASN A 149 10.24 15.27 20.59
C ASN A 149 9.10 16.18 21.07
N PRO A 150 8.86 16.30 22.38
CA PRO A 150 7.75 17.08 22.92
C PRO A 150 7.91 18.59 22.70
N LEU A 151 9.14 19.05 22.47
CA LEU A 151 9.47 20.45 22.17
C LEU A 151 9.51 20.74 20.66
N GLY A 152 9.32 19.72 19.82
CA GLY A 152 9.32 19.86 18.37
C GLY A 152 8.05 20.53 17.84
N THR A 153 8.15 21.11 16.64
CA THR A 153 6.96 21.60 15.92
C THR A 153 6.01 20.45 15.60
N LYS A 154 4.74 20.58 16.01
CA LYS A 154 3.67 19.62 15.71
C LYS A 154 3.31 19.66 14.23
N GLN A 155 4.06 18.92 13.42
CA GLN A 155 3.74 18.72 12.01
C GLN A 155 2.63 17.67 11.88
N ILE A 156 1.69 17.91 10.97
CA ILE A 156 0.54 17.01 10.72
C ILE A 156 1.01 15.60 10.37
N GLY A 157 2.01 15.48 9.47
CA GLY A 157 2.60 14.20 9.11
C GLY A 157 3.18 13.43 10.32
N ASN A 158 3.81 14.11 11.28
CA ASN A 158 4.33 13.48 12.49
C ASN A 158 3.20 12.98 13.40
N MET A 159 2.16 13.79 13.61
CA MET A 159 1.00 13.38 14.40
C MET A 159 0.32 12.15 13.80
N LEU A 160 0.13 12.16 12.48
CA LEU A 160 -0.47 11.06 11.75
C LEU A 160 0.37 9.79 11.80
N LEU A 161 1.70 9.92 11.70
CA LEU A 161 2.61 8.79 11.84
C LEU A 161 2.55 8.19 13.25
N ILE A 162 2.50 9.02 14.29
CA ILE A 162 2.36 8.58 15.69
C ILE A 162 1.01 7.86 15.88
N SER A 163 -0.10 8.42 15.40
CA SER A 163 -1.42 7.78 15.48
C SER A 163 -1.49 6.46 14.70
N SER A 164 -0.81 6.38 13.54
CA SER A 164 -0.73 5.14 12.76
C SER A 164 0.16 4.09 13.43
N MET A 165 1.21 4.52 14.12
CA MET A 165 2.07 3.64 14.91
C MET A 165 1.30 3.05 16.10
N LYS A 166 0.53 3.89 16.80
CA LYS A 166 -0.39 3.46 17.86
C LYS A 166 -1.36 2.39 17.34
N LEU A 167 -1.97 2.65 16.19
CA LEU A 167 -2.91 1.72 15.56
C LEU A 167 -2.28 0.34 15.31
N VAL A 168 -1.06 0.30 14.78
CA VAL A 168 -0.37 -0.96 14.49
C VAL A 168 0.10 -1.65 15.78
N ALA A 169 0.56 -0.90 16.78
CA ALA A 169 1.07 -1.44 18.04
C ALA A 169 -0.05 -1.96 18.98
N GLU A 170 -1.27 -1.47 18.83
CA GLU A 170 -2.42 -1.88 19.65
C GLU A 170 -2.87 -3.31 19.28
N ASN A 171 -3.03 -4.16 20.30
CA ASN A 171 -3.62 -5.49 20.14
C ASN A 171 -5.15 -5.38 20.13
N ILE A 172 -5.80 -5.88 19.07
CA ILE A 172 -7.26 -5.86 18.99
C ILE A 172 -7.82 -7.00 19.83
N VAL A 173 -8.37 -6.66 21.00
CA VAL A 173 -9.02 -7.61 21.90
C VAL A 173 -10.34 -8.12 21.30
N GLU A 174 -11.09 -7.25 20.63
CA GLU A 174 -12.37 -7.57 19.99
C GLU A 174 -12.20 -8.13 18.56
N ASP A 175 -13.24 -8.76 18.02
CA ASP A 175 -13.24 -9.19 16.61
C ASP A 175 -13.55 -8.06 15.63
N ASN A 176 -13.85 -6.86 16.14
CA ASN A 176 -14.04 -5.69 15.30
C ASN A 176 -12.69 -5.12 14.81
N THR A 177 -12.25 -5.60 13.65
CA THR A 177 -11.05 -5.10 12.96
C THR A 177 -11.15 -3.64 12.49
N ILE A 178 -12.36 -3.06 12.47
CA ILE A 178 -12.58 -1.66 12.09
C ILE A 178 -12.70 -0.85 13.38
N SER A 179 -11.57 -0.57 14.02
CA SER A 179 -11.54 0.21 15.26
C SER A 179 -11.86 1.70 15.01
N PRO A 180 -12.37 2.42 16.02
CA PRO A 180 -12.56 3.87 15.92
C PRO A 180 -11.26 4.62 15.57
N LEU A 181 -10.12 4.15 16.07
CA LEU A 181 -8.81 4.69 15.76
C LEU A 181 -8.45 4.47 14.27
N TYR A 182 -8.66 3.27 13.75
CA TYR A 182 -8.47 2.97 12.33
C TYR A 182 -9.30 3.90 11.44
N ASN A 183 -10.59 4.03 11.71
CA ASN A 183 -11.47 4.93 10.95
C ASN A 183 -10.99 6.38 10.99
N SER A 184 -10.58 6.86 12.17
CA SER A 184 -10.13 8.24 12.35
C SER A 184 -8.83 8.53 11.60
N VAL A 185 -7.84 7.62 11.69
CA VAL A 185 -6.56 7.73 10.97
C VAL A 185 -6.79 7.63 9.46
N LYS A 186 -7.63 6.68 9.00
CA LYS A 186 -7.93 6.50 7.58
C LYS A 186 -8.62 7.73 6.98
N LEU A 187 -9.61 8.28 7.67
CA LEU A 187 -10.30 9.50 7.24
C LEU A 187 -9.35 10.71 7.21
N ALA A 188 -8.44 10.83 8.19
CA ALA A 188 -7.44 11.90 8.19
C ALA A 188 -6.49 11.79 6.99
N LEU A 189 -6.01 10.59 6.66
CA LEU A 189 -5.19 10.33 5.46
C LEU A 189 -5.90 10.74 4.16
N LEU A 190 -7.17 10.35 4.01
CA LEU A 190 -7.97 10.71 2.83
C LEU A 190 -8.23 12.22 2.74
N ARG A 191 -8.50 12.88 3.87
CA ARG A 191 -8.67 14.34 3.90
C ARG A 191 -7.39 15.08 3.54
N LEU A 192 -6.23 14.60 4.01
CA LEU A 192 -4.93 15.14 3.63
C LEU A 192 -4.66 14.99 2.13
N GLU A 193 -5.00 13.84 1.55
CA GLU A 193 -4.92 13.63 0.10
C GLU A 193 -5.79 14.65 -0.66
N MET A 194 -7.04 14.85 -0.24
CA MET A 194 -7.94 15.84 -0.86
C MET A 194 -7.43 17.27 -0.73
N ALA A 195 -6.79 17.60 0.41
CA ALA A 195 -6.15 18.89 0.64
C ALA A 195 -4.86 19.08 -0.19
N GLY A 196 -4.36 18.03 -0.84
CA GLY A 196 -3.18 18.08 -1.67
C GLY A 196 -1.87 17.84 -0.92
N ASN A 197 -1.92 17.20 0.25
CA ASN A 197 -0.70 16.89 1.01
C ASN A 197 0.12 15.80 0.31
N LEU A 198 1.38 16.12 0.00
CA LEU A 198 2.35 15.18 -0.59
C LEU A 198 3.67 15.24 0.18
N ASP A 199 3.80 14.46 1.26
CA ASP A 199 4.99 14.45 2.10
C ASP A 199 5.41 13.04 2.55
N PHE A 200 6.69 12.89 2.93
CA PHE A 200 7.24 11.58 3.24
C PHE A 200 6.64 10.96 4.52
N ARG A 201 6.25 11.78 5.52
CA ARG A 201 5.67 11.27 6.77
C ARG A 201 4.26 10.73 6.57
N THR A 202 3.45 11.36 5.72
CA THR A 202 2.13 10.82 5.35
C THR A 202 2.25 9.52 4.57
N LEU A 203 3.26 9.36 3.72
CA LEU A 203 3.53 8.05 3.10
C LEU A 203 3.84 6.98 4.16
N GLN A 204 4.69 7.29 5.14
CA GLN A 204 5.02 6.35 6.22
C GLN A 204 3.78 5.94 7.02
N ALA A 205 2.84 6.87 7.25
CA ALA A 205 1.54 6.58 7.84
C ALA A 205 0.65 5.70 6.93
N TRP A 206 0.61 5.96 5.62
CA TRP A 206 -0.06 5.08 4.65
C TRP A 206 0.48 3.65 4.69
N ILE A 207 1.81 3.47 4.80
CA ILE A 207 2.44 2.14 4.93
C ILE A 207 1.94 1.43 6.20
N MET A 208 1.90 2.12 7.35
CA MET A 208 1.40 1.54 8.61
C MET A 208 -0.07 1.12 8.52
N VAL A 209 -0.92 1.96 7.95
CA VAL A 209 -2.34 1.63 7.76
C VAL A 209 -2.52 0.47 6.81
N SER A 210 -1.73 0.41 5.74
CA SER A 210 -1.75 -0.72 4.80
C SER A 210 -1.33 -2.04 5.44
N LEU A 211 -0.34 -2.00 6.35
CA LEU A 211 0.09 -3.15 7.14
C LEU A 211 -1.03 -3.61 8.09
N TYR A 212 -1.68 -2.68 8.78
CA TYR A 212 -2.82 -2.99 9.65
C TYR A 212 -3.95 -3.67 8.86
N GLU A 213 -4.36 -3.07 7.74
CA GLU A 213 -5.40 -3.63 6.88
C GLU A 213 -5.03 -5.04 6.36
N LEU A 214 -3.77 -5.24 5.94
CA LEU A 214 -3.27 -6.55 5.50
C LEU A 214 -3.30 -7.58 6.64
N GLY A 215 -2.72 -7.26 7.80
CA GLY A 215 -2.63 -8.18 8.94
C GLY A 215 -3.97 -8.53 9.58
N HIS A 216 -4.96 -7.63 9.48
CA HIS A 216 -6.33 -7.90 9.95
C HIS A 216 -7.28 -8.39 8.84
N GLY A 217 -6.78 -8.56 7.61
CA GLY A 217 -7.55 -9.06 6.46
C GLY A 217 -8.71 -8.14 6.05
N ILE A 218 -8.52 -6.82 6.13
CA ILE A 218 -9.52 -5.80 5.77
C ILE A 218 -9.47 -5.57 4.26
N TYR A 219 -10.12 -6.45 3.50
CA TYR A 219 -10.24 -6.33 2.04
C TYR A 219 -11.60 -5.72 1.65
N PRO A 220 -11.67 -4.94 0.54
CA PRO A 220 -10.61 -4.63 -0.43
C PRO A 220 -9.68 -3.47 -0.02
N ALA A 221 -9.85 -2.89 1.18
CA ALA A 221 -9.09 -1.72 1.63
C ALA A 221 -7.57 -1.94 1.55
N ALA A 222 -7.05 -3.06 2.11
CA ALA A 222 -5.62 -3.38 2.09
C ALA A 222 -5.01 -3.26 0.70
N TYR A 223 -5.64 -3.89 -0.30
CA TYR A 223 -5.19 -3.85 -1.70
C TYR A 223 -5.14 -2.43 -2.26
N LEU A 224 -6.19 -1.63 -2.05
CA LEU A 224 -6.26 -0.27 -2.56
C LEU A 224 -5.25 0.66 -1.86
N THR A 225 -5.10 0.52 -0.55
CA THR A 225 -4.17 1.33 0.26
C THR A 225 -2.71 1.05 -0.09
N ILE A 226 -2.36 -0.22 -0.33
CA ILE A 226 -1.02 -0.59 -0.82
C ILE A 226 -0.80 0.03 -2.21
N GLY A 227 -1.80 -0.01 -3.10
CA GLY A 227 -1.78 0.68 -4.38
C GLY A 227 -1.57 2.20 -4.24
N THR A 228 -2.21 2.84 -3.26
CA THR A 228 -1.98 4.25 -2.90
C THR A 228 -0.54 4.46 -2.46
N CYS A 229 0.02 3.60 -1.59
CA CYS A 229 1.42 3.70 -1.17
C CYS A 229 2.38 3.69 -2.36
N VAL A 230 2.17 2.78 -3.33
CA VAL A 230 2.97 2.71 -4.56
C VAL A 230 2.91 4.01 -5.36
N ARG A 231 1.70 4.54 -5.59
CA ARG A 231 1.50 5.77 -6.38
C ARG A 231 2.04 7.00 -5.67
N TYR A 232 1.81 7.09 -4.37
CA TYR A 232 2.27 8.19 -3.51
C TYR A 232 3.80 8.21 -3.39
N ALA A 233 4.45 7.05 -3.21
CA ALA A 233 5.91 6.94 -3.20
C ALA A 233 6.53 7.30 -4.56
N ARG A 234 5.88 6.94 -5.67
CA ARG A 234 6.32 7.35 -7.01
C ARG A 234 6.17 8.85 -7.22
N ALA A 235 5.06 9.43 -6.77
CA ALA A 235 4.84 10.86 -6.77
C ALA A 235 5.87 11.61 -5.92
N LEU A 236 6.45 11.00 -4.87
CA LEU A 236 7.55 11.56 -4.10
C LEU A 236 8.95 11.20 -4.64
N CYS A 237 9.04 10.54 -5.79
CA CYS A 237 10.29 10.01 -6.37
C CYS A 237 11.08 9.06 -5.43
N ILE A 238 10.41 8.45 -4.44
CA ILE A 238 11.06 7.55 -3.47
C ILE A 238 11.54 6.25 -4.12
N HIS A 239 10.88 5.81 -5.19
CA HIS A 239 11.34 4.67 -6.00
C HIS A 239 12.76 4.84 -6.56
N LEU A 240 13.25 6.08 -6.72
CA LEU A 240 14.62 6.34 -7.16
C LEU A 240 15.65 6.13 -6.04
N SER A 241 15.24 5.98 -4.78
CA SER A 241 16.15 5.78 -3.63
C SER A 241 16.96 4.49 -3.69
N VAL A 242 16.56 3.53 -4.54
CA VAL A 242 17.32 2.32 -4.84
C VAL A 242 18.29 2.50 -6.02
N GLU A 243 18.32 3.65 -6.68
CA GLU A 243 19.21 3.92 -7.81
C GLU A 243 20.47 4.67 -7.37
N ASN A 244 21.57 4.48 -8.10
CA ASN A 244 22.83 5.18 -7.84
C ASN A 244 22.73 6.69 -8.08
N SER A 245 21.88 7.12 -9.03
CA SER A 245 21.64 8.53 -9.35
C SER A 245 21.19 9.34 -8.12
N PHE A 246 20.42 8.70 -7.23
CA PHE A 246 19.91 9.30 -5.99
C PHE A 246 21.00 9.50 -4.91
N GLN A 247 22.23 9.00 -5.15
CA GLN A 247 23.37 9.19 -4.24
C GLN A 247 23.86 10.63 -4.13
N SER A 248 23.63 11.44 -5.15
CA SER A 248 24.07 12.84 -5.26
C SER A 248 23.10 13.87 -4.65
N SER A 249 22.05 13.42 -3.97
CA SER A 249 20.95 14.28 -3.51
C SER A 249 21.28 15.10 -2.24
N VAL A 250 20.50 16.17 -2.01
CA VAL A 250 20.55 17.08 -0.84
C VAL A 250 20.28 16.37 0.51
N HIS A 251 19.88 15.10 0.46
CA HIS A 251 19.48 14.32 1.63
C HIS A 251 20.70 13.70 2.33
N ASP A 252 20.72 13.76 3.66
CA ASP A 252 21.71 13.04 4.47
C ASP A 252 21.51 11.52 4.34
N GLU A 253 22.58 10.76 4.61
CA GLU A 253 22.62 9.30 4.35
C GLU A 253 21.47 8.55 5.02
N LEU A 254 21.10 8.97 6.23
CA LEU A 254 20.02 8.36 7.00
C LEU A 254 18.65 8.61 6.36
N ASP A 255 18.38 9.79 5.78
CA ASP A 255 17.12 10.05 5.06
C ASP A 255 17.03 9.22 3.78
N ARG A 256 18.16 9.03 3.10
CA ARG A 256 18.25 8.21 1.90
C ARG A 256 17.98 6.75 2.20
N GLU A 257 18.53 6.23 3.31
CA GLU A 257 18.25 4.87 3.76
C GLU A 257 16.80 4.69 4.24
N GLU A 258 16.24 5.67 4.95
CA GLU A 258 14.83 5.63 5.40
C GLU A 258 13.85 5.55 4.20
N ARG A 259 14.12 6.35 3.15
CA ARG A 259 13.36 6.29 1.88
C ARG A 259 13.53 4.96 1.17
N ARG A 260 14.75 4.43 1.12
CA ARG A 260 15.05 3.13 0.51
C ARG A 260 14.28 2.02 1.21
N ARG A 261 14.33 1.98 2.53
CA ARG A 261 13.63 0.98 3.33
C ARG A 261 12.12 1.12 3.22
N SER A 262 11.60 2.35 3.13
CA SER A 262 10.18 2.60 2.85
C SER A 262 9.76 2.08 1.48
N TRP A 263 10.59 2.23 0.44
CA TRP A 263 10.30 1.66 -0.89
C TRP A 263 10.29 0.13 -0.86
N TRP A 264 11.27 -0.50 -0.23
CA TRP A 264 11.32 -1.96 -0.08
C TRP A 264 10.15 -2.51 0.74
N ALA A 265 9.71 -1.80 1.78
CA ALA A 265 8.51 -2.16 2.54
C ALA A 265 7.24 -2.11 1.67
N ILE A 266 7.09 -1.10 0.83
CA ILE A 266 5.97 -1.00 -0.12
C ILE A 266 6.00 -2.17 -1.11
N LEU A 267 7.15 -2.50 -1.69
CA LEU A 267 7.28 -3.64 -2.60
C LEU A 267 6.96 -4.97 -1.93
N LEU A 268 7.40 -5.16 -0.69
CA LEU A 268 7.08 -6.34 0.11
C LEU A 268 5.57 -6.49 0.31
N LEU A 269 4.88 -5.42 0.76
CA LEU A 269 3.43 -5.44 0.97
C LEU A 269 2.67 -5.63 -0.36
N ASP A 270 3.11 -4.95 -1.43
CA ASP A 270 2.56 -5.11 -2.79
C ASP A 270 2.68 -6.54 -3.27
N HIS A 271 3.82 -7.22 -3.12
CA HIS A 271 3.92 -8.60 -3.59
C HIS A 271 3.13 -9.55 -2.69
N PHE A 272 3.13 -9.33 -1.37
CA PHE A 272 2.44 -10.21 -0.45
C PHE A 272 0.91 -10.17 -0.60
N VAL A 273 0.30 -9.01 -0.87
CA VAL A 273 -1.16 -8.89 -1.03
C VAL A 273 -1.70 -9.69 -2.23
N HIS A 274 -0.85 -10.04 -3.20
CA HIS A 274 -1.22 -10.81 -4.39
C HIS A 274 -1.12 -12.34 -4.21
N LEU A 275 -0.65 -12.86 -3.07
CA LEU A 275 -0.51 -14.32 -2.85
C LEU A 275 -1.80 -15.10 -3.11
N GLY A 276 -2.94 -14.57 -2.66
CA GLY A 276 -4.25 -15.17 -2.87
C GLY A 276 -4.68 -15.18 -4.35
N CYS A 277 -4.34 -14.14 -5.11
CA CYS A 277 -4.73 -13.95 -6.51
C CYS A 277 -3.56 -13.40 -7.36
N PRO A 278 -2.63 -14.26 -7.81
CA PRO A 278 -1.49 -13.84 -8.63
C PRO A 278 -1.86 -13.18 -9.95
N ALA A 279 -3.02 -13.52 -10.52
CA ALA A 279 -3.50 -12.96 -11.79
C ALA A 279 -3.84 -11.47 -11.70
N ALA A 280 -4.05 -10.94 -10.49
CA ALA A 280 -4.30 -9.52 -10.27
C ALA A 280 -3.02 -8.66 -10.24
N LEU A 281 -1.84 -9.27 -10.40
CA LEU A 281 -0.57 -8.56 -10.32
C LEU A 281 -0.46 -7.49 -11.43
N GLY A 282 -0.62 -6.24 -11.02
CA GLY A 282 -0.56 -5.06 -11.89
C GLY A 282 0.86 -4.54 -12.17
N VAL A 283 0.89 -3.32 -12.73
CA VAL A 283 2.04 -2.46 -13.15
C VAL A 283 3.44 -3.01 -12.84
N ASN A 284 4.31 -2.98 -13.85
CA ASN A 284 5.73 -3.30 -13.70
C ASN A 284 6.40 -2.43 -12.62
N LEU A 285 6.62 -3.03 -11.45
CA LEU A 285 7.27 -2.45 -10.27
C LEU A 285 8.68 -3.01 -10.09
N GLN A 286 9.25 -3.60 -11.14
CA GLN A 286 10.46 -4.40 -11.01
C GLN A 286 11.69 -3.51 -10.81
N PRO A 287 12.37 -3.63 -9.66
CA PRO A 287 13.70 -3.03 -9.50
C PRO A 287 14.67 -3.61 -10.54
N THR A 288 15.69 -2.83 -10.87
CA THR A 288 16.72 -3.23 -11.82
C THR A 288 17.77 -4.10 -11.11
N SER A 289 18.65 -4.74 -11.89
CA SER A 289 19.80 -5.48 -11.33
C SER A 289 20.70 -4.62 -10.46
N ASP A 290 20.75 -3.32 -10.74
CA ASP A 290 21.59 -2.36 -10.02
C ASP A 290 20.89 -1.72 -8.82
N SER A 291 19.63 -2.09 -8.54
CA SER A 291 18.91 -1.57 -7.38
C SER A 291 19.61 -1.92 -6.08
N ILE A 292 19.85 -0.89 -5.27
CA ILE A 292 20.52 -0.95 -3.98
C ILE A 292 19.55 -1.53 -2.94
N LEU A 293 20.02 -2.52 -2.20
CA LEU A 293 19.29 -3.14 -1.10
C LEU A 293 19.41 -2.31 0.20
N PRO A 294 18.54 -2.55 1.20
CA PRO A 294 18.73 -2.02 2.54
C PRO A 294 20.08 -2.44 3.13
N ILE A 295 20.67 -1.59 3.95
CA ILE A 295 21.86 -1.96 4.74
C ILE A 295 21.51 -2.92 5.87
N ASP A 296 22.51 -3.43 6.60
CA ASP A 296 22.28 -4.27 7.78
C ASP A 296 21.45 -3.55 8.86
N ASP A 297 20.52 -4.30 9.46
CA ASP A 297 19.56 -3.76 10.43
C ASP A 297 20.20 -3.26 11.72
N SER A 298 21.33 -3.85 12.16
CA SER A 298 22.02 -3.39 13.37
C SER A 298 22.66 -2.02 13.17
N ILE A 299 23.25 -1.79 11.99
CA ILE A 299 23.81 -0.49 11.60
C ILE A 299 22.70 0.54 11.48
N TRP A 300 21.57 0.14 10.87
CA TRP A 300 20.38 1.00 10.75
C TRP A 300 19.85 1.47 12.11
N ASP A 301 19.76 0.56 13.08
CA ASP A 301 19.22 0.87 14.40
C ASP A 301 20.14 1.78 15.24
N GLN A 302 21.46 1.67 15.05
CA GLN A 302 22.45 2.56 15.66
C GLN A 302 22.41 3.97 15.05
N GLY A 303 22.06 4.07 13.77
CA GLY A 303 21.97 5.34 13.05
C GLY A 303 23.32 5.95 12.65
N GLU A 304 24.39 5.16 12.65
CA GLU A 304 25.74 5.54 12.21
C GLU A 304 26.07 4.79 10.92
N LEU A 305 25.71 5.38 9.78
CA LEU A 305 25.75 4.70 8.48
C LEU A 305 27.11 4.78 7.77
N SER A 306 28.05 5.53 8.32
CA SER A 306 29.37 5.77 7.75
C SER A 306 30.12 4.46 7.50
N GLY A 307 30.41 4.15 6.24
CA GLY A 307 31.15 2.95 5.85
C GLY A 307 30.30 1.67 5.78
N ALA A 308 28.98 1.76 5.89
CA ALA A 308 28.09 0.61 5.71
C ALA A 308 28.24 -0.01 4.31
N GLN A 309 28.37 -1.33 4.25
CA GLN A 309 28.45 -2.04 2.98
C GLN A 309 27.09 -2.02 2.26
N LEU A 310 27.09 -1.55 1.02
CA LEU A 310 25.91 -1.55 0.15
C LEU A 310 25.90 -2.79 -0.73
N TYR A 311 24.77 -3.50 -0.73
CA TYR A 311 24.52 -4.62 -1.62
C TYR A 311 23.56 -4.21 -2.73
N ARG A 312 23.71 -4.83 -3.91
CA ARG A 312 22.75 -4.77 -5.02
C ARG A 312 21.83 -5.98 -5.01
N LEU A 313 20.68 -5.87 -5.66
CA LEU A 313 19.63 -6.89 -5.70
C LEU A 313 20.12 -8.33 -5.97
N TYR A 314 21.07 -8.50 -6.90
CA TYR A 314 21.63 -9.80 -7.27
C TYR A 314 23.01 -10.09 -6.68
N SER A 315 23.38 -9.39 -5.59
CA SER A 315 24.59 -9.73 -4.85
C SER A 315 24.48 -11.15 -4.27
N PRO A 316 25.60 -11.90 -4.18
CA PRO A 316 25.59 -13.25 -3.62
C PRO A 316 25.05 -13.25 -2.19
N LEU A 317 24.16 -14.19 -1.89
CA LEU A 317 23.48 -14.28 -0.60
C LEU A 317 24.49 -14.54 0.53
N THR A 318 24.48 -13.70 1.57
CA THR A 318 25.28 -13.90 2.78
C THR A 318 24.46 -13.56 4.03
N ALA A 319 24.75 -14.25 5.14
CA ALA A 319 24.09 -13.95 6.41
C ALA A 319 24.36 -12.49 6.86
N THR A 320 25.53 -11.94 6.52
CA THR A 320 25.96 -10.58 6.86
C THR A 320 25.18 -9.44 6.18
N MET A 321 24.23 -9.74 5.29
CA MET A 321 23.41 -8.73 4.61
C MET A 321 22.36 -8.07 5.52
N GLY A 322 21.99 -8.73 6.62
CA GLY A 322 20.90 -8.31 7.49
C GLY A 322 19.52 -8.79 7.02
N ARG A 323 18.59 -8.89 7.96
CA ARG A 323 17.30 -9.57 7.74
C ARG A 323 16.43 -8.84 6.73
N PHE A 324 16.31 -7.51 6.83
CA PHE A 324 15.44 -6.78 5.91
C PHE A 324 15.97 -6.77 4.47
N CYS A 325 17.30 -6.83 4.29
CA CYS A 325 17.93 -7.04 3.00
C CYS A 325 17.52 -8.40 2.38
N LEU A 326 17.61 -9.47 3.16
CA LEU A 326 17.15 -10.80 2.72
C LEU A 326 15.63 -10.84 2.47
N THR A 327 14.83 -10.15 3.28
CA THR A 327 13.37 -10.00 3.07
C THR A 327 13.07 -9.29 1.75
N ALA A 328 13.82 -8.24 1.40
CA ALA A 328 13.68 -7.56 0.12
C ALA A 328 13.98 -8.49 -1.07
N GLN A 329 15.03 -9.31 -0.98
CA GLN A 329 15.32 -10.32 -2.00
C GLN A 329 14.23 -11.40 -2.09
N ALA A 330 13.71 -11.86 -0.94
CA ALA A 330 12.62 -12.83 -0.89
C ALA A 330 11.35 -12.31 -1.58
N ALA A 331 11.00 -11.05 -1.35
CA ALA A 331 9.86 -10.39 -2.00
C ALA A 331 10.02 -10.36 -3.53
N ILE A 332 11.22 -10.05 -4.03
CA ILE A 332 11.49 -10.06 -5.48
C ILE A 332 11.43 -11.46 -6.06
N LEU A 333 11.93 -12.48 -5.38
CA LEU A 333 11.79 -13.87 -5.83
C LEU A 333 10.32 -14.30 -5.86
N LEU A 334 9.52 -13.93 -4.85
CA LEU A 334 8.08 -14.17 -4.84
C LEU A 334 7.40 -13.52 -6.06
N ARG A 335 7.78 -12.28 -6.42
CA ARG A 335 7.28 -11.63 -7.65
C ARG A 335 7.65 -12.42 -8.90
N LYS A 336 8.88 -12.91 -9.01
CA LYS A 336 9.30 -13.74 -10.15
C LYS A 336 8.49 -15.03 -10.24
N VAL A 337 8.15 -15.65 -9.11
CA VAL A 337 7.23 -16.81 -9.08
C VAL A 337 5.85 -16.42 -9.61
N PHE A 338 5.29 -15.26 -9.24
CA PHE A 338 4.02 -14.82 -9.83
C PHE A 338 4.09 -14.63 -11.34
N GLN A 339 5.18 -14.03 -11.84
CA GLN A 339 5.39 -13.85 -13.27
C GLN A 339 5.46 -15.20 -13.98
N HIS A 340 6.23 -16.14 -13.42
CA HIS A 340 6.37 -17.50 -13.94
C HIS A 340 5.05 -18.27 -13.96
N VAL A 341 4.29 -18.27 -12.85
CA VAL A 341 3.02 -19.00 -12.73
C VAL A 341 1.93 -18.45 -13.66
N ASN A 342 1.99 -17.15 -13.97
CA ASN A 342 1.07 -16.52 -14.90
C ASN A 342 1.57 -16.54 -16.36
N ASP A 343 2.78 -17.04 -16.63
CA ASP A 343 3.36 -17.04 -17.96
C ASP A 343 2.80 -18.17 -18.84
N THR A 344 2.05 -17.76 -19.86
CA THR A 344 1.44 -18.65 -20.86
C THR A 344 2.14 -18.61 -22.21
N LEU A 345 3.16 -17.77 -22.38
CA LEU A 345 3.77 -17.48 -23.68
C LEU A 345 5.02 -18.31 -23.97
N ASN A 346 5.77 -18.70 -22.93
CA ASN A 346 7.00 -19.47 -23.08
C ASN A 346 6.79 -20.98 -23.26
N THR A 347 7.79 -21.65 -23.83
CA THR A 347 7.78 -23.11 -24.05
C THR A 347 7.86 -23.88 -22.72
N ASP A 348 7.29 -25.08 -22.67
CA ASP A 348 7.32 -25.94 -21.48
C ASP A 348 8.74 -26.20 -20.96
N GLN A 349 9.69 -26.40 -21.86
CA GLN A 349 11.09 -26.60 -21.51
C GLN A 349 11.70 -25.37 -20.83
N PHE A 350 11.44 -24.16 -21.36
CA PHE A 350 11.92 -22.92 -20.76
C PHE A 350 11.29 -22.70 -19.39
N ARG A 351 9.97 -22.92 -19.27
CA ARG A 351 9.27 -22.84 -17.99
C ARG A 351 9.85 -23.81 -16.95
N HIS A 352 10.15 -25.05 -17.34
CA HIS A 352 10.75 -26.01 -16.43
C HIS A 352 12.16 -25.59 -15.95
N GLN A 353 12.99 -25.06 -16.85
CA GLN A 353 14.31 -24.54 -16.52
C GLN A 353 14.23 -23.31 -15.60
N GLU A 354 13.31 -22.39 -15.89
CA GLU A 354 13.06 -21.21 -15.06
C GLU A 354 12.57 -21.59 -13.66
N ALA A 355 11.60 -22.50 -13.57
CA ALA A 355 11.10 -23.01 -12.29
C ALA A 355 12.22 -23.63 -11.45
N THR A 356 13.09 -24.43 -12.08
CA THR A 356 14.24 -25.05 -11.40
C THR A 356 15.22 -23.99 -10.90
N ALA A 357 15.52 -22.97 -11.71
CA ALA A 357 16.42 -21.88 -11.31
C ALA A 357 15.83 -21.04 -10.17
N LEU A 358 14.53 -20.75 -10.22
CA LEU A 358 13.81 -20.06 -9.15
C LEU A 358 13.81 -20.88 -7.86
N ASP A 359 13.48 -22.17 -7.91
CA ASP A 359 13.45 -23.03 -6.72
C ASP A 359 14.82 -23.11 -6.05
N ASN A 360 15.89 -23.34 -6.83
CA ASN A 360 17.27 -23.38 -6.32
C ASN A 360 17.66 -22.06 -5.64
N THR A 361 17.30 -20.93 -6.24
CA THR A 361 17.62 -19.60 -5.68
C THR A 361 16.82 -19.33 -4.39
N ILE A 362 15.54 -19.69 -4.36
CA ILE A 362 14.69 -19.53 -3.17
C ILE A 362 15.16 -20.48 -2.04
N ALA A 363 15.57 -21.70 -2.37
CA ALA A 363 16.14 -22.65 -1.42
C ALA A 363 17.44 -22.12 -0.80
N ALA A 364 18.34 -21.57 -1.61
CA ALA A 364 19.57 -20.93 -1.12
C ALA A 364 19.28 -19.76 -0.17
N LEU A 365 18.33 -18.89 -0.55
CA LEU A 365 17.89 -17.77 0.32
C LEU A 365 17.27 -18.26 1.62
N THR A 366 16.50 -19.35 1.57
CA THR A 366 15.90 -19.96 2.77
C THR A 366 16.99 -20.42 3.74
N GLN A 367 18.04 -21.09 3.25
CA GLN A 367 19.14 -21.55 4.11
C GLN A 367 19.90 -20.38 4.75
N VAL A 368 20.27 -19.37 3.96
CA VAL A 368 20.96 -18.17 4.48
C VAL A 368 20.08 -17.41 5.49
N SER A 369 18.78 -17.30 5.23
CA SER A 369 17.82 -16.68 6.14
C SER A 369 17.67 -17.44 7.46
N LEU A 370 17.75 -18.77 7.44
CA LEU A 370 17.74 -19.60 8.65
C LEU A 370 19.03 -19.46 9.46
N GLU A 371 20.19 -19.41 8.80
CA GLU A 371 21.48 -19.16 9.44
C GLU A 371 21.51 -17.78 10.12
N GLU A 372 21.05 -16.75 9.42
CA GLU A 372 20.94 -15.39 9.96
C GLU A 372 19.97 -15.32 11.14
N GLY A 373 18.84 -16.02 11.05
CA GLY A 373 17.89 -16.15 12.16
C GLY A 373 18.54 -16.79 13.41
N ARG A 374 19.28 -17.89 13.23
CA ARG A 374 20.00 -18.57 14.33
C ARG A 374 21.05 -17.68 14.95
N PHE A 375 21.84 -16.98 14.13
CA PHE A 375 22.89 -16.07 14.60
C PHE A 375 22.34 -14.98 15.53
N ARG A 376 21.12 -14.50 15.24
CA ARG A 376 20.45 -13.45 16.04
C ARG A 376 19.48 -13.97 17.10
N GLY A 377 19.38 -15.30 17.28
CA GLY A 377 18.48 -15.92 18.26
C GLY A 377 16.99 -15.80 17.93
N ILE A 378 16.63 -15.68 16.66
CA ILE A 378 15.25 -15.50 16.20
C ILE A 378 14.71 -16.83 15.69
N GLY A 379 13.62 -17.32 16.29
CA GLY A 379 13.01 -18.59 15.91
C GLY A 379 12.32 -18.59 14.54
N VAL A 380 11.83 -17.42 14.09
CA VAL A 380 11.06 -17.28 12.84
C VAL A 380 11.41 -16.00 12.15
N CYS A 381 11.94 -16.10 10.93
CA CYS A 381 12.32 -14.95 10.12
C CYS A 381 11.37 -14.81 8.93
N SER A 382 10.90 -13.57 8.68
CA SER A 382 10.01 -13.25 7.56
C SER A 382 10.53 -13.65 6.16
N PRO A 383 11.84 -13.56 5.82
CA PRO A 383 12.30 -14.02 4.51
C PRO A 383 12.04 -15.51 4.30
N THR A 384 12.22 -16.34 5.34
CA THR A 384 11.95 -17.78 5.27
C THR A 384 10.48 -18.08 5.00
N THR A 385 9.55 -17.40 5.69
CA THR A 385 8.12 -17.63 5.47
C THR A 385 7.66 -17.16 4.09
N ILE A 386 8.23 -16.05 3.59
CA ILE A 386 7.98 -15.58 2.21
C ILE A 386 8.53 -16.58 1.19
N CYS A 387 9.72 -17.13 1.42
CA CYS A 387 10.32 -18.17 0.57
C CYS A 387 9.46 -19.44 0.55
N PHE A 388 8.91 -19.86 1.69
CA PHE A 388 7.98 -20.98 1.76
C PHE A 388 6.70 -20.71 0.96
N SER A 389 6.08 -19.54 1.10
CA SER A 389 4.93 -19.17 0.26
C SER A 389 5.27 -19.18 -1.23
N ALA A 390 6.45 -18.67 -1.61
CA ALA A 390 6.91 -18.67 -3.00
C ALA A 390 7.11 -20.09 -3.55
N ARG A 391 7.76 -20.99 -2.80
CA ARG A 391 7.98 -22.39 -3.23
C ARG A 391 6.69 -23.20 -3.27
N LEU A 392 5.81 -23.05 -2.27
CA LEU A 392 4.49 -23.69 -2.30
C LEU A 392 3.68 -23.26 -3.51
N LEU A 393 3.73 -21.97 -3.87
CA LEU A 393 3.07 -21.46 -5.06
C LEU A 393 3.71 -21.95 -6.36
N LEU A 394 5.05 -22.00 -6.44
CA LEU A 394 5.78 -22.48 -7.60
C LEU A 394 5.44 -23.95 -7.93
N HIS A 395 5.23 -24.76 -6.89
CA HIS A 395 4.95 -26.19 -7.01
C HIS A 395 3.45 -26.53 -6.98
N ASP A 396 2.53 -25.56 -6.90
CA ASP A 396 1.07 -25.80 -6.88
C ASP A 396 0.58 -26.42 -8.20
N GLU A 397 0.23 -27.70 -8.17
CA GLU A 397 -0.24 -28.47 -9.33
C GLU A 397 -1.68 -28.15 -9.73
N GLU A 398 -2.56 -27.83 -8.77
CA GLU A 398 -3.97 -27.56 -9.04
C GLU A 398 -4.15 -26.27 -9.85
N ARG A 399 -3.32 -25.25 -9.57
CA ARG A 399 -3.28 -24.00 -10.34
C ARG A 399 -2.74 -24.20 -11.75
N ARG A 400 -1.76 -25.09 -11.96
CA ARG A 400 -1.26 -25.46 -13.29
C ARG A 400 -2.36 -26.14 -14.13
N GLN A 401 -3.19 -26.98 -13.51
CA GLN A 401 -4.26 -27.69 -14.23
C GLN A 401 -5.43 -26.80 -14.66
N ARG A 402 -5.77 -25.76 -13.90
CA ARG A 402 -6.87 -24.82 -14.24
C ARG A 402 -6.55 -23.85 -15.38
N SER A 403 -5.27 -23.61 -15.69
CA SER A 403 -4.83 -22.68 -16.75
C SER A 403 -4.86 -23.28 -18.16
N GLY A 404 -5.48 -24.45 -18.37
CA GLY A 404 -5.88 -24.92 -19.69
C GLY A 404 -4.82 -25.64 -20.53
N SER A 405 -3.62 -25.93 -20.02
CA SER A 405 -2.70 -26.86 -20.69
C SER A 405 -3.14 -28.31 -20.42
N LEU A 406 -4.09 -28.78 -21.24
CA LEU A 406 -4.46 -30.17 -21.40
C LEU A 406 -3.28 -30.94 -22.01
N GLN A 407 -2.27 -31.25 -21.19
CA GLN A 407 -1.33 -32.34 -21.46
C GLN A 407 -0.77 -32.84 -20.14
N ARG A 408 -1.16 -34.07 -19.78
CA ARG A 408 -0.40 -34.91 -18.85
C ARG A 408 0.97 -35.16 -19.51
N ILE A 409 1.93 -34.26 -19.30
CA ILE A 409 3.33 -34.62 -19.46
C ILE A 409 3.69 -35.34 -18.16
N THR A 410 3.80 -36.65 -18.24
CA THR A 410 4.56 -37.47 -17.31
C THR A 410 5.97 -36.89 -17.23
N GLY A 411 6.22 -36.05 -16.23
CA GLY A 411 7.45 -35.29 -16.11
C GLY A 411 7.56 -34.68 -14.73
N GLY A 412 7.81 -35.56 -13.75
CA GLY A 412 8.18 -35.23 -12.38
C GLY A 412 7.07 -34.52 -11.58
N SER A 413 6.40 -35.28 -10.72
CA SER A 413 5.85 -34.69 -9.49
C SER A 413 6.94 -33.80 -8.86
N PRO A 414 6.60 -32.66 -8.23
CA PRO A 414 7.57 -31.92 -7.45
C PRO A 414 8.27 -32.92 -6.50
N PRO A 415 9.57 -32.78 -6.24
CA PRO A 415 10.23 -33.67 -5.28
C PRO A 415 9.42 -33.61 -3.99
N ARG A 416 8.68 -34.68 -3.65
CA ARG A 416 7.76 -34.72 -2.49
C ARG A 416 8.43 -34.15 -1.23
N HIS A 417 9.72 -34.45 -1.11
CA HIS A 417 10.66 -33.94 -0.12
C HIS A 417 10.62 -32.42 0.13
N ILE A 418 10.51 -31.58 -0.90
CA ILE A 418 10.54 -30.11 -0.75
C ILE A 418 9.29 -29.61 -0.04
N VAL A 419 8.12 -30.07 -0.49
CA VAL A 419 6.85 -29.70 0.13
C VAL A 419 6.83 -30.21 1.56
N ASP A 420 7.27 -31.47 1.79
CA ASP A 420 7.36 -32.07 3.13
C ASP A 420 8.26 -31.28 4.09
N GLU A 421 9.41 -30.76 3.64
CA GLU A 421 10.28 -29.88 4.44
C GLU A 421 9.56 -28.59 4.89
N ILE A 422 8.80 -27.98 3.99
CA ILE A 422 8.03 -26.76 4.27
C ILE A 422 6.91 -27.07 5.26
N LEU A 423 6.15 -28.15 5.01
CA LEU A 423 5.08 -28.62 5.89
C LEU A 423 5.61 -28.86 7.31
N ALA A 424 6.72 -29.58 7.45
CA ALA A 424 7.36 -29.84 8.74
C ALA A 424 7.83 -28.55 9.43
N SER A 425 8.32 -27.58 8.65
CA SER A 425 8.75 -26.28 9.18
C SER A 425 7.57 -25.44 9.68
N MET A 426 6.46 -25.41 8.95
CA MET A 426 5.23 -24.72 9.37
C MET A 426 4.55 -25.42 10.55
N LEU A 427 4.63 -26.75 10.63
CA LEU A 427 4.13 -27.51 11.76
C LEU A 427 4.92 -27.18 13.04
N ARG A 428 6.26 -27.18 12.98
CA ARG A 428 7.12 -26.77 14.11
C ARG A 428 6.83 -25.33 14.55
N LEU A 429 6.61 -24.43 13.59
CA LEU A 429 6.19 -23.07 13.89
C LEU A 429 4.85 -23.06 14.63
N ALA A 430 3.82 -23.70 14.09
CA ALA A 430 2.50 -23.76 14.71
C ALA A 430 2.54 -24.33 16.14
N GLN A 431 3.32 -25.39 16.37
CA GLN A 431 3.54 -25.96 17.71
C GLN A 431 4.18 -24.96 18.67
N ALA A 432 5.25 -24.27 18.22
CA ALA A 432 5.90 -23.24 19.01
C ALA A 432 4.90 -22.14 19.42
N LEU A 433 4.08 -21.67 18.47
CA LEU A 433 3.08 -20.63 18.74
C LEU A 433 1.98 -21.08 19.69
N ALA A 434 1.49 -22.31 19.53
CA ALA A 434 0.50 -22.87 20.42
C ALA A 434 1.06 -23.04 21.85
N SER A 435 2.36 -23.37 21.98
CA SER A 435 3.01 -23.60 23.27
C SER A 435 3.43 -22.31 24.01
N CYS A 436 3.80 -21.24 23.29
CA CYS A 436 4.40 -20.04 23.88
C CYS A 436 3.41 -19.09 24.59
N GLY A 437 2.13 -19.44 24.70
CA GLY A 437 1.12 -18.58 25.34
C GLY A 437 0.99 -17.22 24.64
N ASN A 438 0.81 -16.13 25.39
CA ASN A 438 0.58 -14.80 24.82
C ASN A 438 1.85 -14.17 24.20
N CYS A 439 3.04 -14.46 24.73
CA CYS A 439 4.26 -13.72 24.40
C CYS A 439 4.85 -14.04 23.01
N GLY A 440 4.55 -15.23 22.46
CA GLY A 440 5.08 -15.66 21.16
C GLY A 440 4.38 -15.03 19.97
N ALA A 441 3.11 -14.61 20.11
CA ALA A 441 2.29 -14.15 19.01
C ALA A 441 2.62 -12.72 18.54
N GLU A 442 3.12 -11.87 19.44
CA GLU A 442 3.35 -10.44 19.17
C GLU A 442 4.51 -10.19 18.20
N GLN A 443 5.53 -11.07 18.23
CA GLN A 443 6.75 -10.97 17.41
C GLN A 443 6.57 -11.48 15.97
N ILE A 444 5.44 -12.10 15.66
CA ILE A 444 5.22 -12.77 14.37
C ILE A 444 4.80 -11.76 13.32
N SER A 445 5.41 -11.79 12.15
CA SER A 445 4.92 -11.04 10.99
C SER A 445 3.70 -11.73 10.36
N PRO A 446 2.74 -10.99 9.78
CA PRO A 446 1.58 -11.59 9.09
C PRO A 446 1.98 -12.44 7.87
N PHE A 447 3.25 -12.36 7.44
CA PHE A 447 3.77 -13.07 6.28
C PHE A 447 3.84 -14.60 6.42
N CYS A 448 3.72 -15.15 7.63
CA CYS A 448 3.67 -16.60 7.83
C CYS A 448 2.29 -17.21 7.57
N LEU A 449 1.24 -16.39 7.55
CA LEU A 449 -0.14 -16.86 7.50
C LEU A 449 -0.43 -17.67 6.23
N GLU A 450 0.04 -17.22 5.06
CA GLU A 450 -0.19 -17.93 3.80
C GLU A 450 0.51 -19.29 3.76
N ALA A 451 1.79 -19.36 4.16
CA ALA A 451 2.53 -20.62 4.17
C ALA A 451 1.91 -21.63 5.15
N MET A 452 1.47 -21.16 6.33
CA MET A 452 0.80 -21.99 7.32
C MET A 452 -0.57 -22.47 6.82
N TYR A 453 -1.36 -21.58 6.20
CA TYR A 453 -2.64 -21.89 5.57
C TYR A 453 -2.49 -22.97 4.50
N ARG A 454 -1.60 -22.76 3.53
CA ARG A 454 -1.32 -23.70 2.44
C ARG A 454 -0.85 -25.06 2.96
N SER A 455 -0.02 -25.05 3.99
CA SER A 455 0.42 -26.28 4.66
C SER A 455 -0.78 -27.04 5.25
N GLY A 456 -1.71 -26.33 5.90
CA GLY A 456 -2.94 -26.91 6.43
C GLY A 456 -3.81 -27.52 5.35
N ILE A 457 -4.00 -26.83 4.22
CA ILE A 457 -4.75 -27.35 3.07
C ILE A 457 -4.12 -28.65 2.55
N ILE A 458 -2.79 -28.70 2.40
CA ILE A 458 -2.11 -29.91 1.90
C ILE A 458 -2.29 -31.09 2.86
N PHE A 459 -2.19 -30.88 4.18
CA PHE A 459 -2.46 -31.93 5.16
C PHE A 459 -3.92 -32.39 5.14
N ALA A 460 -4.88 -31.45 5.04
CA ALA A 460 -6.30 -31.78 4.91
C ALA A 460 -6.58 -32.59 3.64
N GLN A 461 -5.93 -32.25 2.53
CA GLN A 461 -6.01 -33.00 1.28
C GLN A 461 -5.45 -34.41 1.42
N ARG A 462 -4.28 -34.59 2.06
CA ARG A 462 -3.69 -35.92 2.35
C ARG A 462 -4.64 -36.80 3.16
N PHE A 463 -5.25 -36.25 4.22
CA PHE A 463 -6.26 -36.97 4.98
C PHE A 463 -7.47 -37.36 4.10
N ALA A 464 -7.99 -36.42 3.32
CA ALA A 464 -9.16 -36.66 2.47
C ALA A 464 -8.90 -37.70 1.36
N SER A 465 -7.68 -37.75 0.80
CA SER A 465 -7.35 -38.67 -0.30
C SER A 465 -6.81 -40.03 0.16
N GLU A 466 -6.01 -40.06 1.23
CA GLU A 466 -5.25 -41.24 1.68
C GLU A 466 -5.75 -41.81 3.01
N GLY A 467 -6.60 -41.08 3.75
CA GLY A 467 -7.03 -41.48 5.10
C GLY A 467 -5.92 -41.37 6.15
N ASP A 468 -4.93 -40.52 5.92
CA ASP A 468 -3.78 -40.33 6.81
C ASP A 468 -4.16 -39.57 8.10
N GLU A 469 -4.33 -40.30 9.21
CA GLU A 469 -4.65 -39.74 10.52
C GLU A 469 -3.55 -38.82 11.07
N ASP A 470 -2.27 -39.08 10.76
CA ASP A 470 -1.16 -38.22 11.18
C ASP A 470 -1.23 -36.86 10.46
N ALA A 471 -1.67 -36.86 9.20
CA ALA A 471 -1.97 -35.64 8.46
C ALA A 471 -3.14 -34.86 9.09
N TYR A 472 -4.18 -35.55 9.57
CA TYR A 472 -5.30 -34.90 10.26
C TYR A 472 -4.88 -34.26 11.59
N GLU A 473 -4.03 -34.92 12.38
CA GLU A 473 -3.46 -34.32 13.60
C GLU A 473 -2.56 -33.13 13.27
N SER A 474 -1.72 -33.24 12.22
CA SER A 474 -0.89 -32.14 11.75
C SER A 474 -1.72 -30.93 11.30
N PHE A 475 -2.85 -31.17 10.64
CA PHE A 475 -3.82 -30.15 10.27
C PHE A 475 -4.41 -29.42 11.49
N LYS A 476 -4.82 -30.16 12.54
CA LYS A 476 -5.32 -29.55 13.78
C LYS A 476 -4.28 -28.66 14.45
N ILE A 477 -3.02 -29.10 14.49
CA ILE A 477 -1.93 -28.32 15.05
C ILE A 477 -1.73 -27.01 14.27
N LEU A 478 -1.79 -27.04 12.95
CA LEU A 478 -1.69 -25.83 12.13
C LEU A 478 -2.86 -24.87 12.37
N LYS A 479 -4.07 -25.40 12.58
CA LYS A 479 -5.23 -24.59 12.98
C LYS A 479 -4.99 -23.89 14.32
N LEU A 480 -4.48 -24.60 15.33
CA LEU A 480 -4.10 -24.01 16.62
C LEU A 480 -3.01 -22.94 16.47
N GLY A 481 -2.03 -23.17 15.58
CA GLY A 481 -1.01 -22.18 15.24
C GLY A 481 -1.62 -20.90 14.65
N LEU A 482 -2.54 -21.04 13.69
CA LEU A 482 -3.28 -19.92 13.12
C LEU A 482 -4.10 -19.19 14.19
N GLU A 483 -4.76 -19.91 15.10
CA GLU A 483 -5.52 -19.32 16.22
C GLU A 483 -4.62 -18.51 17.15
N ALA A 484 -3.40 -19.01 17.43
CA ALA A 484 -2.40 -18.28 18.18
C ALA A 484 -1.96 -16.99 17.45
N THR A 485 -1.72 -17.06 16.14
CA THR A 485 -1.39 -15.85 15.34
C THR A 485 -2.54 -14.83 15.30
N SER A 486 -3.79 -15.28 15.38
CA SER A 486 -4.98 -14.41 15.37
C SER A 486 -5.07 -13.44 16.52
N ARG A 487 -4.34 -13.70 17.62
CA ARG A 487 -4.22 -12.76 18.74
C ARG A 487 -3.61 -11.43 18.31
N ARG A 488 -2.67 -11.49 17.35
CA ARG A 488 -2.01 -10.33 16.77
C ARG A 488 -2.62 -9.94 15.42
N TRP A 489 -2.86 -10.91 14.54
CA TRP A 489 -3.27 -10.71 13.16
C TRP A 489 -4.59 -11.42 12.87
N LYS A 490 -5.71 -10.68 12.92
CA LYS A 490 -7.07 -11.21 12.73
C LYS A 490 -7.31 -11.83 11.34
N ALA A 491 -6.41 -11.64 10.38
CA ALA A 491 -6.41 -12.41 9.13
C ALA A 491 -6.33 -13.92 9.38
N GLY A 492 -5.63 -14.38 10.43
CA GLY A 492 -5.59 -15.78 10.83
C GLY A 492 -6.98 -16.35 11.11
N SER A 493 -7.84 -15.63 11.86
CA SER A 493 -9.20 -16.08 12.18
C SER A 493 -10.08 -16.17 10.94
N LYS A 494 -9.92 -15.22 10.00
CA LYS A 494 -10.62 -15.26 8.70
C LYS A 494 -10.19 -16.47 7.89
N ILE A 495 -8.90 -16.77 7.84
CA ILE A 495 -8.36 -17.96 7.19
C ILE A 495 -8.96 -19.22 7.80
N ILE A 496 -8.99 -19.34 9.13
CA ILE A 496 -9.54 -20.50 9.83
C ILE A 496 -11.01 -20.74 9.46
N SER A 497 -11.80 -19.67 9.32
CA SER A 497 -13.21 -19.78 8.91
C SER A 497 -13.42 -20.40 7.53
N TRP A 498 -12.40 -20.42 6.67
CA TRP A 498 -12.45 -21.05 5.35
C TRP A 498 -12.09 -22.53 5.36
N ILE A 499 -11.51 -23.04 6.46
CA ILE A 499 -10.99 -24.41 6.57
C ILE A 499 -11.86 -25.30 7.45
N SER A 500 -13.08 -24.89 7.77
CA SER A 500 -14.03 -25.71 8.50
C SER A 500 -14.54 -26.86 7.62
N TYR A 501 -13.99 -28.05 7.85
CA TYR A 501 -14.59 -29.36 7.58
C TYR A 501 -15.13 -29.95 8.87
#